data_AF-A0A8T7D196-F1
#
_entry.id   AF-A0A8T7D196-F1
#
_cell.length_a   1.000
_cell.length_b   1.000
_cell.length_c   1.000
_cell.angle_alpha   90.00
_cell.angle_beta   90.00
_cell.angle_gamma   90.00
#
_symmetry.space_group_name_H-M   'P 1'
#
loop_
_entity.id
_entity.type
_entity.pdbx_description
1 polymer ?
#
loop_
_entity_poly.entity_id
_entity_poly.type
_entity_poly.pdbx_seq_one_letter_code
_entity_poly.pdbx_strand_id
1 'polypeptide(L)'
;MKFIQKLLERSGISIIFQPRIDDEEERQKTIDWINYSLFAIVEKVADDIEREKLGFFPHPENEQALNERADSLGYIQYILKDKTGGRLELSQFSLVSCNSIKMTENYQKLKSLVNEAGYTIELKEINIDGDGIETYEELDDYVDDYERYFIILISGW
;
A
#
# COMPACT_ATOMS: atom_id res chain seq x y z
N MET A 1 -29.09 9.19 -29.93
CA MET A 1 -28.09 10.28 -29.81
C MET A 1 -26.66 9.70 -29.85
N LYS A 2 -26.20 9.20 -31.02
CA LYS A 2 -24.89 8.51 -31.19
C LYS A 2 -23.80 9.40 -31.84
N PHE A 3 -24.05 10.70 -31.96
CA PHE A 3 -23.19 11.60 -32.74
C PHE A 3 -22.14 12.36 -31.92
N ILE A 4 -22.30 12.45 -30.59
CA ILE A 4 -21.40 13.25 -29.74
C ILE A 4 -20.16 12.44 -29.31
N GLN A 5 -20.32 11.15 -28.96
CA GLN A 5 -19.18 10.28 -28.61
C GLN A 5 -18.17 10.10 -29.75
N LYS A 6 -18.65 9.98 -30.99
CA LYS A 6 -17.79 9.79 -32.17
C LYS A 6 -16.97 11.04 -32.55
N LEU A 7 -17.31 12.20 -31.97
CA LEU A 7 -16.58 13.46 -32.16
C LEU A 7 -15.46 13.65 -31.13
N LEU A 8 -15.62 13.10 -29.92
CA LEU A 8 -14.64 13.22 -28.84
C LEU A 8 -13.39 12.35 -29.09
N GLU A 9 -13.56 11.11 -29.57
CA GLU A 9 -12.43 10.22 -29.92
C GLU A 9 -11.53 10.76 -31.05
N ARG A 10 -12.06 11.64 -31.90
CA ARG A 10 -11.30 12.29 -32.99
C ARG A 10 -10.60 13.58 -32.57
N SER A 11 -10.84 14.08 -31.37
CA SER A 11 -10.40 15.42 -30.95
C SER A 11 -9.11 15.45 -30.13
N GLY A 12 -8.54 14.29 -29.78
CA GLY A 12 -7.29 14.23 -29.00
C GLY A 12 -7.40 14.93 -27.64
N ILE A 13 -8.63 15.08 -27.12
CA ILE A 13 -8.86 15.62 -25.78
C ILE A 13 -8.51 14.51 -24.79
N SER A 14 -7.23 14.45 -24.41
CA SER A 14 -6.85 13.86 -23.14
C SER A 14 -7.67 14.59 -22.08
N ILE A 15 -8.53 13.86 -21.37
CA ILE A 15 -9.14 14.39 -20.16
C ILE A 15 -7.97 14.63 -19.21
N ILE A 16 -7.48 15.87 -19.15
CA ILE A 16 -6.44 16.27 -18.22
C ILE A 16 -7.08 16.14 -16.84
N PHE A 17 -6.71 15.10 -16.09
CA PHE A 17 -7.04 15.00 -14.68
C PHE A 17 -6.48 16.25 -13.99
N GLN A 18 -7.37 17.17 -13.63
CA GLN A 18 -7.02 18.35 -12.84
C GLN A 18 -7.43 18.05 -11.40
N PRO A 19 -6.45 17.80 -10.51
CA PRO A 19 -6.77 17.57 -9.10
C PRO A 19 -7.47 18.80 -8.51
N ARG A 20 -8.55 18.55 -7.78
CA ARG A 20 -9.29 19.57 -7.04
C ARG A 20 -8.57 19.88 -5.73
N ILE A 21 -8.90 21.02 -5.13
CA ILE A 21 -8.37 21.39 -3.80
C ILE A 21 -8.75 20.34 -2.75
N ASP A 22 -9.97 19.79 -2.85
CA ASP A 22 -10.47 18.75 -1.95
C ASP A 22 -9.63 17.46 -2.06
N ASP A 23 -9.17 17.10 -3.27
CA ASP A 23 -8.33 15.92 -3.51
C ASP A 23 -6.96 16.06 -2.82
N GLU A 24 -6.42 17.29 -2.77
CA GLU A 24 -5.15 17.58 -2.09
C GLU A 24 -5.30 17.57 -0.57
N GLU A 25 -6.42 18.07 -0.04
CA GLU A 25 -6.73 17.99 1.39
C GLU A 25 -6.88 16.53 1.83
N GLU A 26 -7.58 15.71 1.04
CA GLU A 26 -7.73 14.28 1.27
C GLU A 26 -6.38 13.55 1.19
N ARG A 27 -5.56 13.88 0.19
CA ARG A 27 -4.19 13.38 0.08
C ARG A 27 -3.41 13.67 1.35
N GLN A 28 -3.44 14.90 1.84
CA GLN A 28 -2.67 15.29 3.02
C GLN A 28 -3.15 14.55 4.28
N LYS A 29 -4.47 14.46 4.49
CA LYS A 29 -5.06 13.68 5.60
C LYS A 29 -4.65 12.21 5.55
N THR A 30 -4.59 11.63 4.35
CA THR A 30 -4.18 10.24 4.15
C THR A 30 -2.68 10.08 4.43
N ILE A 31 -1.84 11.02 4.01
CA ILE A 31 -0.40 11.01 4.32
C ILE A 31 -0.14 11.15 5.82
N ASP A 32 -0.86 12.02 6.51
CA ASP A 32 -0.73 12.19 7.97
C ASP A 32 -1.11 10.88 8.69
N TRP A 33 -2.18 10.22 8.24
CA TRP A 33 -2.55 8.91 8.75
C TRP A 33 -1.50 7.84 8.46
N ILE A 34 -0.96 7.77 7.24
CA ILE A 34 0.11 6.84 6.89
C ILE A 34 1.33 7.07 7.77
N ASN A 35 1.73 8.34 7.98
CA ASN A 35 2.84 8.67 8.86
C ASN A 35 2.57 8.18 10.30
N TYR A 36 1.36 8.32 10.81
CA TYR A 36 0.97 7.76 12.10
C TYR A 36 1.03 6.22 12.10
N SER A 37 0.51 5.53 11.09
CA SER A 37 0.57 4.07 10.99
C SER A 37 2.00 3.54 10.91
N LEU A 38 2.91 4.28 10.27
CA LEU A 38 4.33 3.92 10.18
C LEU A 38 5.03 3.98 11.54
N PHE A 39 4.57 4.84 12.46
CA PHE A 39 5.14 4.92 13.81
C PHE A 39 5.05 3.58 14.53
N ALA A 40 3.90 2.89 14.43
CA ALA A 40 3.73 1.57 15.04
C ALA A 40 4.69 0.52 14.47
N ILE A 41 5.11 0.66 13.21
CA ILE A 41 6.13 -0.21 12.60
C ILE A 41 7.52 0.16 13.12
N VAL A 42 7.83 1.46 13.21
CA VAL A 42 9.10 1.97 13.76
C VAL A 42 9.35 1.43 15.17
N GLU A 43 8.32 1.39 16.02
CA GLU A 43 8.45 0.94 17.42
C GLU A 43 8.82 -0.54 17.55
N LYS A 44 8.48 -1.38 16.56
CA LYS A 44 8.64 -2.85 16.66
C LYS A 44 9.62 -3.46 15.65
N VAL A 45 10.07 -2.72 14.64
CA VAL A 45 10.85 -3.27 13.52
C VAL A 45 12.13 -3.97 13.98
N ALA A 46 12.80 -3.47 15.03
CA ALA A 46 14.00 -4.10 15.57
C ALA A 46 13.70 -5.49 16.16
N ASP A 47 12.62 -5.60 16.94
CA ASP A 47 12.19 -6.88 17.53
C ASP A 47 11.70 -7.85 16.44
N ASP A 48 10.98 -7.34 15.43
CA ASP A 48 10.49 -8.14 14.31
C ASP A 48 11.67 -8.69 13.47
N ILE A 49 12.76 -7.92 13.28
CA ILE A 49 14.01 -8.39 12.65
C ILE A 49 14.66 -9.52 13.44
N GLU A 50 14.76 -9.41 14.77
CA GLU A 50 15.32 -10.47 15.60
C GLU A 50 14.44 -11.73 15.59
N ARG A 51 13.11 -11.56 15.61
CA ARG A 51 12.16 -12.67 15.47
C ARG A 51 12.31 -13.36 14.13
N GLU A 52 12.50 -12.63 13.04
CA GLU A 52 12.70 -13.21 11.72
C GLU A 52 13.99 -14.06 11.66
N LYS A 53 15.11 -13.57 12.19
CA LYS A 53 16.37 -14.36 12.28
C LYS A 53 16.18 -15.67 13.05
N LEU A 54 15.29 -15.65 14.03
CA LEU A 54 14.96 -16.82 14.83
C LEU A 54 13.86 -17.68 14.21
N GLY A 55 13.22 -17.26 13.11
CA GLY A 55 12.14 -17.99 12.47
C GLY A 55 10.80 -17.93 13.22
N PHE A 56 10.60 -16.87 14.00
CA PHE A 56 9.38 -16.59 14.75
C PHE A 56 8.55 -15.44 14.17
N PHE A 57 9.00 -14.83 13.08
CA PHE A 57 8.20 -13.82 12.39
C PHE A 57 7.17 -14.52 11.49
N PRO A 58 5.88 -14.12 11.56
CA PRO A 58 4.83 -14.75 10.77
C PRO A 58 4.90 -14.28 9.30
N HIS A 59 4.82 -15.24 8.39
CA HIS A 59 4.80 -14.99 6.95
C HIS A 59 3.48 -15.45 6.34
N PRO A 60 2.91 -14.73 5.36
CA PRO A 60 1.75 -15.21 4.60
C PRO A 60 1.96 -16.60 3.98
N GLU A 61 3.18 -16.89 3.56
CA GLU A 61 3.60 -18.14 2.92
C GLU A 61 3.82 -19.28 3.93
N ASN A 62 3.87 -18.96 5.22
CA ASN A 62 4.09 -19.93 6.29
C ASN A 62 3.32 -19.57 7.57
N GLU A 63 2.05 -19.99 7.63
CA GLU A 63 1.19 -19.81 8.80
C GLU A 63 1.61 -20.67 10.02
N GLN A 64 2.62 -21.54 9.89
CA GLN A 64 3.02 -22.50 10.94
C GLN A 64 3.77 -21.86 12.13
N ALA A 65 4.16 -20.58 12.02
CA ALA A 65 4.90 -19.85 13.05
C ALA A 65 4.14 -19.64 14.38
N LEU A 66 2.89 -20.12 14.49
CA LEU A 66 2.10 -20.01 15.72
C LEU A 66 2.46 -21.05 16.80
N ASN A 67 3.13 -22.17 16.48
CA ASN A 67 3.41 -23.22 17.48
C ASN A 67 4.81 -23.87 17.41
N GLU A 68 5.54 -23.76 16.30
CA GLU A 68 6.90 -24.32 16.14
C GLU A 68 7.80 -23.33 15.39
N ARG A 69 9.10 -23.33 15.68
CA ARG A 69 10.08 -22.45 15.01
C ARG A 69 10.11 -22.79 13.51
N ALA A 70 9.75 -21.83 12.65
CA ALA A 70 9.89 -21.97 11.21
C ALA A 70 11.34 -21.64 10.77
N ASP A 71 11.71 -21.98 9.54
CA ASP A 71 12.92 -21.41 8.94
C ASP A 71 12.67 -19.94 8.59
N SER A 72 13.69 -19.10 8.78
CA SER A 72 13.66 -17.70 8.31
C SER A 72 13.46 -17.68 6.79
N LEU A 73 12.58 -16.79 6.32
CA LEU A 73 12.38 -16.54 4.88
C LEU A 73 13.22 -15.37 4.36
N GLY A 74 13.97 -14.67 5.23
CA GLY A 74 14.88 -13.59 4.85
C GLY A 74 14.19 -12.25 4.59
N TYR A 75 12.90 -12.13 4.94
CA TYR A 75 12.18 -10.87 4.81
C TYR A 75 11.17 -10.63 5.92
N ILE A 76 10.61 -9.44 5.93
CA ILE A 76 9.50 -8.99 6.77
C ILE A 76 8.60 -8.17 5.87
N GLN A 77 7.29 -8.45 5.89
CA GLN A 77 6.31 -7.71 5.13
C GLN A 77 5.31 -7.01 6.04
N TYR A 78 5.17 -5.70 5.88
CA TYR A 78 4.11 -4.92 6.51
C TYR A 78 3.12 -4.42 5.46
N ILE A 79 1.83 -4.53 5.77
CA ILE A 79 0.75 -3.90 5.00
C ILE A 79 0.40 -2.60 5.70
N LEU A 80 0.38 -1.47 4.98
CA LEU A 80 -0.09 -0.21 5.56
C LEU A 80 -1.57 -0.31 5.88
N LYS A 81 -1.94 0.12 7.09
CA LYS A 81 -3.28 -0.08 7.63
C LYS A 81 -4.11 1.21 7.59
N ASP A 82 -5.40 1.05 7.39
CA ASP A 82 -6.37 2.13 7.55
C ASP A 82 -6.65 2.40 9.04
N LYS A 83 -7.60 3.31 9.31
CA LYS A 83 -8.03 3.66 10.68
C LYS A 83 -8.73 2.53 11.43
N THR A 84 -9.23 1.52 10.72
CA THR A 84 -9.92 0.38 11.30
C THR A 84 -8.98 -0.79 11.60
N GLY A 85 -7.72 -0.72 11.13
CA GLY A 85 -6.75 -1.81 11.21
C GLY A 85 -6.82 -2.76 10.00
N GLY A 86 -7.72 -2.49 9.06
CA GLY A 86 -7.79 -3.13 7.75
C GLY A 86 -6.67 -2.65 6.80
N ARG A 87 -6.57 -3.26 5.63
CA ARG A 87 -5.64 -2.81 4.57
C ARG A 87 -6.04 -1.40 4.13
N LEU A 88 -5.06 -0.50 4.01
CA LEU A 88 -5.34 0.83 3.43
C LEU A 88 -5.47 0.69 1.91
N GLU A 89 -6.71 0.62 1.46
CA GLU A 89 -7.09 0.60 0.05
C GLU A 89 -7.38 2.03 -0.40
N LEU A 90 -6.73 2.45 -1.49
CA LEU A 90 -6.92 3.75 -2.11
C LEU A 90 -7.32 3.55 -3.56
N SER A 91 -8.22 4.40 -4.06
CA SER A 91 -8.49 4.48 -5.50
C SER A 91 -7.21 4.79 -6.29
N GLN A 92 -7.10 4.26 -7.51
CA GLN A 92 -6.07 4.63 -8.48
C GLN A 92 -5.99 6.15 -8.73
N PHE A 93 -7.09 6.89 -8.53
CA PHE A 93 -7.12 8.35 -8.69
C PHE A 93 -6.59 9.11 -7.47
N SER A 94 -6.33 8.42 -6.36
CA SER A 94 -5.73 9.03 -5.18
C SER A 94 -4.38 9.66 -5.53
N LEU A 95 -4.15 10.87 -5.04
CA LEU A 95 -2.87 11.58 -5.24
C LEU A 95 -1.75 11.04 -4.34
N VAL A 96 -2.04 10.09 -3.46
CA VAL A 96 -1.02 9.44 -2.61
C VAL A 96 -0.11 8.58 -3.49
N SER A 97 1.19 8.74 -3.34
CA SER A 97 2.20 7.96 -4.07
C SER A 97 3.25 7.39 -3.13
N CYS A 98 3.95 6.36 -3.57
CA CYS A 98 5.14 5.85 -2.89
C CYS A 98 6.13 6.97 -2.53
N ASN A 99 6.33 7.96 -3.41
CA ASN A 99 7.23 9.07 -3.14
C ASN A 99 6.72 9.96 -1.99
N SER A 100 5.43 10.29 -1.96
CA SER A 100 4.85 11.07 -0.86
C SER A 100 4.95 10.33 0.48
N ILE A 101 4.77 9.01 0.49
CA ILE A 101 4.94 8.17 1.70
C ILE A 101 6.40 8.15 2.12
N LYS A 102 7.33 7.97 1.17
CA LYS A 102 8.77 7.96 1.43
C LYS A 102 9.25 9.27 2.07
N MET A 103 8.62 10.40 1.79
CA MET A 103 8.98 11.70 2.37
C MET A 103 8.46 11.91 3.80
N THR A 104 7.64 11.00 4.34
CA THR A 104 7.15 11.10 5.72
C THR A 104 8.26 10.86 6.74
N GLU A 105 8.17 11.53 7.88
CA GLU A 105 9.17 11.44 8.96
C GLU A 105 9.38 9.99 9.43
N ASN A 106 8.29 9.26 9.65
CA ASN A 106 8.39 7.90 10.18
C ASN A 106 8.88 6.89 9.12
N TYR A 107 8.64 7.12 7.82
CA TYR A 107 9.29 6.31 6.79
C TYR A 107 10.81 6.51 6.80
N GLN A 108 11.28 7.75 6.92
CA GLN A 108 12.72 8.04 6.97
C GLN A 108 13.38 7.43 8.21
N LYS A 109 12.73 7.52 9.39
CA LYS A 109 13.18 6.84 10.60
C LYS A 109 13.24 5.32 10.42
N LEU A 110 12.17 4.72 9.90
CA LEU A 110 12.11 3.29 9.62
C LEU A 110 13.25 2.86 8.70
N LYS A 111 13.46 3.60 7.60
CA LYS A 111 14.54 3.34 6.65
C LYS A 111 15.92 3.41 7.30
N SER A 112 16.18 4.39 8.16
CA SER A 112 17.46 4.47 8.88
C SER A 112 17.67 3.26 9.80
N LEU A 113 16.66 2.89 10.61
CA LEU A 113 16.75 1.73 11.50
C LEU A 113 17.02 0.43 10.75
N VAL A 114 16.33 0.21 9.63
CA VAL A 114 16.49 -0.98 8.80
C VAL A 114 17.89 -1.04 8.19
N ASN A 115 18.38 0.09 7.65
CA ASN A 115 19.72 0.16 7.07
C ASN A 115 20.82 -0.01 8.12
N GLU A 116 20.65 0.57 9.31
CA GLU A 116 21.59 0.42 10.43
C GLU A 116 21.69 -1.04 10.90
N ALA A 117 20.59 -1.79 10.81
CA ALA A 117 20.57 -3.23 11.06
C ALA A 117 21.20 -4.08 9.94
N GLY A 118 21.61 -3.46 8.82
CA GLY A 118 22.21 -4.14 7.66
C GLY A 118 21.19 -4.73 6.67
N TYR A 119 19.92 -4.31 6.75
CA TYR A 119 18.84 -4.77 5.89
C TYR A 119 18.50 -3.73 4.83
N THR A 120 17.72 -4.13 3.83
CA THR A 120 17.16 -3.26 2.81
C THR A 120 15.67 -3.05 3.03
N ILE A 121 15.14 -1.90 2.62
CA ILE A 121 13.72 -1.56 2.70
C ILE A 121 13.19 -1.12 1.34
N GLU A 122 12.05 -1.67 0.96
CA GLU A 122 11.34 -1.35 -0.27
C GLU A 122 9.86 -1.04 0.04
N LEU A 123 9.37 0.08 -0.47
CA LEU A 123 7.94 0.41 -0.47
C LEU A 123 7.39 0.07 -1.85
N LYS A 124 6.42 -0.85 -1.89
CA LYS A 124 5.73 -1.27 -3.10
C LYS A 124 4.26 -0.86 -3.07
N GLU A 125 3.75 -0.61 -4.26
CA GLU A 125 2.33 -0.41 -4.53
C GLU A 125 1.82 -1.68 -5.20
N ILE A 126 0.69 -2.18 -4.71
CA ILE A 126 0.05 -3.40 -5.20
C ILE A 126 -1.35 -3.03 -5.69
N ASN A 127 -1.66 -3.35 -6.95
CA ASN A 127 -2.98 -3.16 -7.52
C ASN A 127 -3.89 -4.32 -7.13
N ILE A 128 -5.17 -4.02 -6.91
CA ILE A 128 -6.21 -5.01 -6.65
C ILE A 128 -6.94 -5.24 -7.98
N ASP A 129 -6.68 -6.39 -8.61
CA ASP A 129 -7.43 -6.79 -9.81
C ASP A 129 -8.84 -7.22 -9.39
N GLY A 130 -9.86 -6.61 -10.00
CA GLY A 130 -11.28 -6.74 -9.63
C GLY A 130 -11.97 -8.08 -9.94
N ASP A 131 -11.22 -9.15 -10.19
CA ASP A 131 -11.81 -10.43 -10.59
C ASP A 131 -11.89 -11.40 -9.41
N GLY A 132 -12.99 -11.31 -8.66
CA GLY A 132 -13.23 -12.21 -7.52
C GLY A 132 -14.67 -12.51 -7.14
N ILE A 133 -15.69 -11.91 -7.78
CA ILE A 133 -17.10 -12.23 -7.47
C ILE A 133 -17.94 -12.21 -8.77
N GLU A 134 -18.32 -13.40 -9.25
CA GLU A 134 -19.51 -13.56 -10.10
C GLU A 134 -20.76 -13.27 -9.25
N THR A 135 -21.21 -12.02 -9.23
CA THR A 135 -22.60 -11.72 -8.90
C THR A 135 -23.23 -11.00 -10.07
N TYR A 136 -23.92 -11.79 -10.90
CA TYR A 136 -25.02 -11.31 -11.73
C TYR A 136 -26.04 -10.64 -10.82
N GLU A 137 -26.19 -9.32 -10.92
CA GLU A 137 -27.46 -8.62 -11.22
C GLU A 137 -27.34 -7.13 -10.88
N GLU A 138 -27.86 -6.32 -11.82
CA GLU A 138 -28.09 -4.87 -11.78
C GLU A 138 -26.92 -3.96 -12.18
N LEU A 139 -27.01 -3.52 -13.44
CA LEU A 139 -26.35 -2.38 -14.04
C LEU A 139 -26.59 -1.12 -13.20
N ASP A 140 -25.59 -0.72 -12.44
CA ASP A 140 -25.33 0.70 -12.14
C ASP A 140 -23.92 0.99 -12.68
N ASP A 141 -23.70 2.19 -13.21
CA ASP A 141 -22.49 2.58 -13.93
C ASP A 141 -21.20 2.37 -13.10
N TYR A 142 -20.58 1.18 -13.21
CA TYR A 142 -19.29 0.84 -12.60
C TYR A 142 -18.19 1.69 -13.26
N VAL A 143 -17.84 2.79 -12.60
CA VAL A 143 -16.45 3.25 -12.63
C VAL A 143 -15.71 2.24 -11.77
N ASP A 144 -15.06 1.26 -12.41
CA ASP A 144 -14.13 0.37 -11.71
C ASP A 144 -12.98 1.23 -11.15
N ASP A 145 -13.17 1.73 -9.94
CA ASP A 145 -12.10 2.29 -9.14
C ASP A 145 -11.20 1.13 -8.76
N TYR A 146 -10.23 0.80 -9.63
CA TYR A 146 -9.19 -0.15 -9.28
C TYR A 146 -8.49 0.37 -8.02
N GLU A 147 -8.68 -0.36 -6.94
CA GLU A 147 -8.05 -0.05 -5.67
C GLU A 147 -6.60 -0.53 -5.68
N ARG A 148 -5.81 0.11 -4.85
CA ARG A 148 -4.41 -0.23 -4.63
C ARG A 148 -4.08 -0.08 -3.16
N TYR A 149 -3.05 -0.79 -2.73
CA TYR A 149 -2.53 -0.69 -1.37
C TYR A 149 -1.02 -0.69 -1.38
N PHE A 150 -0.44 -0.35 -0.23
CA PHE A 150 1.01 -0.26 -0.07
C PHE A 150 1.52 -1.30 0.90
N ILE A 151 2.67 -1.87 0.56
CA ILE A 151 3.43 -2.75 1.43
C ILE A 151 4.84 -2.22 1.63
N ILE A 152 5.38 -2.48 2.82
CA ILE A 152 6.79 -2.31 3.12
C ILE A 152 7.40 -3.70 3.22
N LEU A 153 8.37 -3.96 2.36
CA LEU A 153 9.20 -5.15 2.39
C LEU A 153 10.56 -4.77 2.97
N ILE A 154 10.94 -5.44 4.06
CA ILE A 154 12.29 -5.39 4.59
C ILE A 154 12.93 -6.73 4.29
N SER A 155 14.12 -6.75 3.69
CA SER A 155 14.81 -7.99 3.38
C SER A 155 16.30 -7.90 3.66
N GLY A 156 16.86 -9.03 4.04
CA GLY A 156 18.27 -9.25 4.24
C GLY A 156 18.56 -10.73 4.03
N TRP A 157 19.79 -11.04 3.62
CA TRP A 157 20.31 -12.36 3.27
C TRP A 157 19.95 -12.85 1.86
#